data_AF-A0A7V3UXZ6-F1
#
_entry.id   AF-A0A7V3UXZ6-F1
#
_cell.length_a   1.000
_cell.length_b   1.000
_cell.length_c   1.000
_cell.angle_alpha   90.00
_cell.angle_beta   90.00
_cell.angle_gamma   90.00
#
_symmetry.space_group_name_H-M   'P 1'
#
loop_
_entity.id
_entity.type
_entity.pdbx_description
1 polymer ?
#
loop_
_entity_poly.entity_id
_entity_poly.type
_entity_poly.pdbx_seq_one_letter_code
_entity_poly.pdbx_strand_id
1 'polypeptide(L)'
;IDPADIYNLYGADVLRLWFTYADFRSKMFLTQGILDQVADAYRRLRNTARFMLANLGDFDPSRHAVPYERMSALDRWALLRMQQVIARMTRAFDNWDLHLFHHELHAFVAAELSAIYLDCLKDTLYTELPDSEVRRSAQTALWYLLLDLTRLMAPIVTFTADEIWEHARRIDPSLPVSVQLEDWPSVREEWLDPRLEEQFDQLLRVREAAMEALDRAKKDGAFTNPLEAHLDIYAPNAVRVVMEELGLEELKRFLIVSSVEVHDAQEPVQGGGGVVVTARLADGEKCQRCWVRAPSVGTVAGYPDLCQRCADRVSRWPGVQQAG
;
A
#
# COMPACT_ATOMS: atom_id res chain seq x y z
N ILE A 1 -34.96 9.09 11.12
CA ILE A 1 -33.77 9.09 11.99
C ILE A 1 -33.33 10.54 12.06
N ASP A 2 -33.16 11.11 13.25
CA ASP A 2 -32.72 12.50 13.42
C ASP A 2 -31.23 12.61 13.03
N PRO A 3 -30.80 13.61 12.24
CA PRO A 3 -29.38 13.83 11.95
C PRO A 3 -28.49 13.93 13.20
N ALA A 4 -29.02 14.47 14.31
CA ALA A 4 -28.29 14.58 15.57
C ALA A 4 -27.95 13.21 16.17
N ASP A 5 -28.81 12.21 16.01
CA ASP A 5 -28.56 10.85 16.50
C ASP A 5 -27.36 10.22 15.77
N ILE A 6 -27.28 10.43 14.45
CA ILE A 6 -26.18 9.91 13.61
C ILE A 6 -24.89 10.64 13.95
N TYR A 7 -24.95 11.98 14.04
CA TYR A 7 -23.82 12.81 14.42
C TYR A 7 -23.24 12.39 15.77
N ASN A 8 -24.08 12.16 16.78
CA ASN A 8 -23.63 11.78 18.13
C ASN A 8 -23.03 10.36 18.17
N LEU A 9 -23.53 9.44 17.35
CA LEU A 9 -23.06 8.05 17.36
C LEU A 9 -21.83 7.82 16.47
N TYR A 10 -21.79 8.42 15.28
CA TYR A 10 -20.76 8.15 14.27
C TYR A 10 -19.87 9.35 13.93
N GLY A 11 -20.29 10.57 14.26
CA GLY A 11 -19.63 11.80 13.88
C GLY A 11 -20.13 12.40 12.56
N ALA A 12 -19.85 13.69 12.37
CA ALA A 12 -20.31 14.45 11.20
C ALA A 12 -19.79 13.90 9.87
N ASP A 13 -18.53 13.46 9.81
CA ASP A 13 -17.91 12.96 8.60
C ASP A 13 -18.54 11.66 8.10
N VAL A 14 -19.00 10.79 8.99
CA VAL A 14 -19.73 9.57 8.59
C VAL A 14 -21.08 9.91 7.97
N LEU A 15 -21.80 10.88 8.55
CA LEU A 15 -23.05 11.36 7.97
C LEU A 15 -22.83 12.01 6.59
N ARG A 16 -21.77 12.81 6.42
CA ARG A 16 -21.40 13.41 5.13
C ARG A 16 -21.02 12.35 4.11
N LEU A 17 -20.24 11.35 4.50
CA LEU A 17 -19.84 10.25 3.65
C LEU A 17 -21.05 9.40 3.21
N TRP A 18 -22.06 9.23 4.07
CA TRP A 18 -23.31 8.54 3.70
C TRP A 18 -24.05 9.21 2.54
N PHE A 19 -23.98 10.55 2.39
CA PHE A 19 -24.57 11.21 1.21
C PHE A 19 -23.92 10.79 -0.11
N THR A 20 -22.69 10.26 -0.06
CA THR A 20 -21.99 9.69 -1.20
C THR A 20 -22.16 8.17 -1.30
N TYR A 21 -22.95 7.53 -0.45
CA TYR A 21 -23.09 6.07 -0.45
C TYR A 21 -23.91 5.54 -1.64
N ALA A 22 -24.86 6.33 -2.13
CA ALA A 22 -25.74 5.97 -3.24
C ALA A 22 -26.07 7.20 -4.09
N ASP A 23 -26.56 6.96 -5.31
CA ASP A 23 -26.97 8.05 -6.20
C ASP A 23 -28.12 8.86 -5.59
N PHE A 24 -27.83 10.10 -5.21
CA PHE A 24 -28.79 11.01 -4.58
C PHE A 24 -29.95 11.42 -5.50
N ARG A 25 -29.83 11.19 -6.81
CA ARG A 25 -30.93 11.40 -7.78
C ARG A 25 -32.02 10.33 -7.61
N SER A 26 -31.68 9.22 -6.95
CA SER A 26 -32.60 8.15 -6.60
C SER A 26 -33.02 8.22 -5.12
N LYS A 27 -34.04 7.45 -4.75
CA LYS A 27 -34.45 7.35 -3.34
C LYS A 27 -33.33 6.72 -2.52
N MET A 28 -32.72 7.52 -1.64
CA MET A 28 -31.70 7.05 -0.72
C MET A 28 -32.32 6.31 0.48
N PHE A 29 -31.64 5.26 0.94
CA PHE A 29 -32.01 4.51 2.13
C PHE A 29 -31.03 4.80 3.26
N LEU A 30 -31.59 4.93 4.47
CA LEU A 30 -30.83 5.16 5.68
C LEU A 30 -31.28 4.13 6.72
N THR A 31 -30.42 3.14 6.97
CA THR A 31 -30.60 2.11 7.99
C THR A 31 -29.34 2.04 8.83
N GLN A 32 -29.45 1.48 10.05
CA GLN A 32 -28.28 1.26 10.91
C GLN A 32 -27.18 0.47 10.19
N GLY A 33 -27.54 -0.61 9.49
CA GLY A 33 -26.57 -1.43 8.76
C GLY A 33 -25.87 -0.68 7.62
N ILE A 34 -26.53 0.28 6.95
CA ILE A 34 -25.87 1.15 5.98
C ILE A 34 -24.88 2.09 6.68
N LEU A 35 -25.28 2.69 7.81
CA LEU A 35 -24.40 3.57 8.57
C LEU A 35 -23.16 2.84 9.11
N ASP A 36 -23.32 1.59 9.56
CA ASP A 36 -22.20 0.75 10.00
C ASP A 36 -21.21 0.48 8.85
N GLN A 37 -21.71 0.20 7.63
CA GLN A 37 -20.86 0.02 6.44
C GLN A 37 -20.11 1.32 6.06
N VAL A 38 -20.79 2.47 6.11
CA VAL A 38 -20.16 3.78 5.86
C VAL A 38 -19.12 4.10 6.94
N ALA A 39 -19.40 3.81 8.20
CA ALA A 39 -18.47 4.00 9.31
C ALA A 39 -17.22 3.12 9.16
N ASP A 40 -17.37 1.89 8.68
CA ASP A 40 -16.25 1.00 8.37
C ASP A 40 -15.39 1.53 7.21
N ALA A 41 -16.00 2.04 6.15
CA ALA A 41 -15.29 2.68 5.04
C ALA A 41 -14.51 3.91 5.53
N TYR A 42 -15.15 4.77 6.33
CA TYR A 42 -14.51 5.92 6.97
C TYR A 42 -13.33 5.50 7.86
N ARG A 43 -13.49 4.47 8.69
CA ARG A 43 -12.42 3.96 9.55
C ARG A 43 -11.23 3.44 8.76
N ARG A 44 -11.45 2.85 7.57
CA ARG A 44 -10.37 2.44 6.66
C ARG A 44 -9.61 3.66 6.14
N LEU A 45 -10.30 4.67 5.62
CA LEU A 45 -9.68 5.94 5.19
C LEU A 45 -8.78 6.52 6.29
N ARG A 46 -9.32 6.67 7.51
CA ARG A 46 -8.56 7.20 8.65
C ARG A 46 -7.35 6.35 9.01
N ASN A 47 -7.48 5.02 9.01
CA ASN A 47 -6.36 4.13 9.33
C ASN A 47 -5.26 4.15 8.27
N THR A 48 -5.63 4.26 7.00
CA THR A 48 -4.67 4.38 5.89
C THR A 48 -3.89 5.69 6.01
N ALA A 49 -4.57 6.83 6.23
CA ALA A 49 -3.90 8.11 6.48
C ALA A 49 -2.99 8.07 7.72
N ARG A 50 -3.47 7.45 8.82
CA ARG A 50 -2.68 7.27 10.05
C ARG A 50 -1.42 6.44 9.81
N PHE A 51 -1.49 5.37 9.01
CA PHE A 51 -0.32 4.58 8.66
C PHE A 51 0.71 5.41 7.88
N MET A 52 0.27 6.18 6.89
CA MET A 52 1.15 7.07 6.12
C MET A 52 1.84 8.09 7.03
N LEU A 53 1.07 8.82 7.85
CA LEU A 53 1.59 9.79 8.81
C LEU A 53 2.60 9.19 9.80
N ALA A 54 2.29 8.02 10.36
CA ALA A 54 3.17 7.34 11.31
C ALA A 54 4.54 6.97 10.71
N ASN A 55 4.60 6.78 9.39
CA ASN A 55 5.81 6.42 8.66
C ASN A 55 6.54 7.63 8.04
N LEU A 56 6.07 8.85 8.28
CA LEU A 56 6.67 10.10 7.80
C LEU A 56 7.35 10.91 8.90
N GLY A 57 7.46 10.38 10.13
CA GLY A 57 7.95 11.14 11.29
C GLY A 57 9.39 11.66 11.19
N ASP A 58 10.25 11.03 10.40
CA ASP A 58 11.62 11.46 10.11
C ASP A 58 11.81 11.92 8.64
N PHE A 59 10.71 12.18 7.93
CA PHE A 59 10.73 12.64 6.55
C PHE A 59 10.73 14.17 6.52
N ASP A 60 11.49 14.73 5.59
CA ASP A 60 11.54 16.16 5.30
C ASP A 60 11.49 16.25 3.77
N PRO A 61 10.37 16.66 3.17
CA PRO A 61 10.21 16.65 1.72
C PRO A 61 11.24 17.52 1.01
N SER A 62 11.77 18.57 1.66
CA SER A 62 12.78 19.45 1.07
C SER A 62 14.17 18.81 0.94
N ARG A 63 14.44 17.75 1.74
CA ARG A 63 15.75 17.09 1.82
C ARG A 63 15.74 15.64 1.35
N HIS A 64 14.65 14.95 1.63
CA HIS A 64 14.54 13.51 1.54
C HIS A 64 13.70 13.04 0.35
N ALA A 65 12.97 13.94 -0.32
CA ALA A 65 12.19 13.56 -1.49
C ALA A 65 13.10 12.99 -2.59
N VAL A 66 12.70 11.84 -3.13
CA VAL A 66 13.40 11.16 -4.23
C VAL A 66 12.74 11.55 -5.56
N PRO A 67 13.52 11.89 -6.60
CA PRO A 67 12.96 12.13 -7.94
C PRO A 67 12.20 10.91 -8.47
N TYR A 68 11.10 11.13 -9.20
CA TYR A 68 10.19 10.06 -9.64
C TYR A 68 10.92 8.93 -10.36
N GLU A 69 11.88 9.24 -11.24
CA GLU A 69 12.62 8.27 -12.06
C GLU A 69 13.57 7.37 -11.23
N ARG A 70 13.90 7.80 -10.01
CA ARG A 70 14.73 7.05 -9.05
C ARG A 70 13.90 6.28 -8.03
N MET A 71 12.58 6.46 -8.03
CA MET A 71 11.70 5.73 -7.12
C MET A 71 11.56 4.26 -7.55
N SER A 72 11.30 3.39 -6.58
CA SER A 72 11.02 1.98 -6.86
C SER A 72 9.83 1.82 -7.81
N ALA A 73 9.77 0.71 -8.54
CA ALA A 73 8.67 0.48 -9.47
C ALA A 73 7.34 0.39 -8.72
N LEU A 74 7.34 -0.23 -7.53
CA LEU A 74 6.16 -0.32 -6.66
C LEU A 74 5.67 1.06 -6.19
N ASP A 75 6.58 1.96 -5.80
CA ASP A 75 6.23 3.32 -5.38
C ASP A 75 5.65 4.14 -6.53
N ARG A 76 6.28 4.05 -7.72
CA ARG A 76 5.79 4.70 -8.94
C ARG A 76 4.42 4.19 -9.35
N TRP A 77 4.18 2.88 -9.23
CA TRP A 77 2.89 2.28 -9.52
C TRP A 77 1.81 2.82 -8.58
N ALA A 78 2.05 2.91 -7.28
CA ALA A 78 1.07 3.47 -6.34
C ALA A 78 0.71 4.93 -6.68
N LEU A 79 1.69 5.73 -7.10
CA LEU A 79 1.46 7.11 -7.57
C LEU A 79 0.68 7.16 -8.88
N LEU A 80 0.99 6.30 -9.85
CA LEU A 80 0.24 6.15 -11.09
C LEU A 80 -1.24 5.85 -10.80
N ARG A 81 -1.50 4.89 -9.90
CA ARG A 81 -2.87 4.52 -9.50
C ARG A 81 -3.60 5.69 -8.85
N MET A 82 -2.93 6.48 -8.01
CA MET A 82 -3.51 7.71 -7.46
C MET A 82 -3.86 8.73 -8.55
N GLN A 83 -3.00 8.92 -9.56
CA GLN A 83 -3.32 9.85 -10.66
C GLN A 83 -4.58 9.42 -11.44
N GLN A 84 -4.76 8.12 -11.64
CA GLN A 84 -5.97 7.59 -12.26
C GLN A 84 -7.22 7.79 -11.38
N VAL A 85 -7.08 7.65 -10.05
CA VAL A 85 -8.15 7.96 -9.10
C VAL A 85 -8.50 9.45 -9.15
N ILE A 86 -7.51 10.35 -9.15
CA ILE A 86 -7.72 11.79 -9.30
C ILE A 86 -8.50 12.09 -10.59
N ALA A 87 -8.13 11.49 -11.72
CA ALA A 87 -8.84 11.66 -12.99
C ALA A 87 -10.30 11.20 -12.93
N ARG A 88 -10.57 10.04 -12.31
CA ARG A 88 -11.92 9.51 -12.14
C ARG A 88 -12.75 10.36 -11.17
N MET A 89 -12.16 10.79 -10.06
CA MET A 89 -12.80 11.65 -9.07
C MET A 89 -13.13 13.03 -9.61
N THR A 90 -12.22 13.63 -10.36
CA THR A 90 -12.47 14.93 -11.02
C THR A 90 -13.72 14.84 -11.90
N ARG A 91 -13.80 13.82 -12.77
CA ARG A 91 -14.99 13.58 -13.60
C ARG A 91 -16.26 13.31 -12.78
N ALA A 92 -16.15 12.58 -11.67
CA ALA A 92 -17.29 12.30 -10.81
C ALA A 92 -17.84 13.58 -10.15
N PHE A 93 -16.96 14.47 -9.68
CA PHE A 93 -17.35 15.76 -9.10
C PHE A 93 -17.93 16.70 -10.16
N ASP A 94 -17.32 16.80 -11.34
CA ASP A 94 -17.82 17.64 -12.44
C ASP A 94 -19.23 17.24 -12.89
N ASN A 95 -19.51 15.93 -12.91
CA ASN A 95 -20.80 15.38 -13.33
C ASN A 95 -21.81 15.18 -12.18
N TRP A 96 -21.44 15.56 -10.95
CA TRP A 96 -22.23 15.30 -9.75
C TRP A 96 -22.54 13.81 -9.49
N ASP A 97 -21.71 12.90 -9.98
CA ASP A 97 -21.79 11.46 -9.71
C ASP A 97 -21.10 11.11 -8.38
N LEU A 98 -21.51 11.79 -7.31
CA LEU A 98 -20.85 11.72 -5.99
C LEU A 98 -20.83 10.32 -5.38
N HIS A 99 -21.73 9.42 -5.81
CA HIS A 99 -21.72 8.04 -5.37
C HIS A 99 -20.46 7.27 -5.79
N LEU A 100 -19.82 7.69 -6.89
CA LEU A 100 -18.54 7.14 -7.34
C LEU A 100 -17.42 7.49 -6.36
N PHE A 101 -17.51 8.61 -5.64
CA PHE A 101 -16.52 8.96 -4.61
C PHE A 101 -16.40 7.86 -3.56
N HIS A 102 -17.53 7.41 -3.04
CA HIS A 102 -17.55 6.36 -2.03
C HIS A 102 -16.94 5.07 -2.59
N HIS A 103 -17.37 4.61 -3.77
CA HIS A 103 -16.94 3.32 -4.31
C HIS A 103 -15.48 3.33 -4.78
N GLU A 104 -15.08 4.32 -5.56
CA GLU A 104 -13.73 4.40 -6.15
C GLU A 104 -12.67 4.66 -5.08
N LEU A 105 -12.89 5.63 -4.19
CA LEU A 105 -11.91 5.96 -3.17
C LEU A 105 -11.78 4.83 -2.15
N HIS A 106 -12.91 4.23 -1.75
CA HIS A 106 -12.87 3.08 -0.85
C HIS A 106 -12.19 1.88 -1.50
N ALA A 107 -12.49 1.57 -2.77
CA ALA A 107 -11.85 0.48 -3.50
C ALA A 107 -10.34 0.69 -3.60
N PHE A 108 -9.90 1.89 -3.98
CA PHE A 108 -8.47 2.22 -4.05
C PHE A 108 -7.78 2.09 -2.68
N VAL A 109 -8.36 2.68 -1.64
CA VAL A 109 -7.76 2.65 -0.29
C VAL A 109 -7.73 1.24 0.29
N ALA A 110 -8.77 0.44 0.08
CA ALA A 110 -8.86 -0.91 0.63
C ALA A 110 -8.02 -1.92 -0.18
N ALA A 111 -8.24 -1.99 -1.50
CA ALA A 111 -7.71 -3.05 -2.35
C ALA A 111 -6.30 -2.76 -2.86
N GLU A 112 -5.97 -1.50 -3.15
CA GLU A 112 -4.67 -1.15 -3.75
C GLU A 112 -3.70 -0.62 -2.70
N LEU A 113 -4.08 0.42 -1.95
CA LEU A 113 -3.19 0.98 -0.93
C LEU A 113 -3.00 0.01 0.24
N SER A 114 -4.07 -0.33 0.95
CA SER A 114 -3.94 -1.07 2.21
C SER A 114 -3.54 -2.53 2.02
N ALA A 115 -4.19 -3.25 1.09
CA ALA A 115 -3.97 -4.67 0.90
C ALA A 115 -2.72 -5.03 0.07
N ILE A 116 -2.18 -4.08 -0.69
CA ILE A 116 -1.01 -4.31 -1.54
C ILE A 116 0.12 -3.36 -1.13
N TYR A 117 0.01 -2.08 -1.47
CA TYR A 117 1.15 -1.16 -1.38
C TYR A 117 1.70 -1.02 0.05
N LEU A 118 0.86 -0.60 1.00
CA LEU A 118 1.27 -0.36 2.38
C LEU A 118 1.69 -1.63 3.11
N ASP A 119 1.15 -2.79 2.73
CA ASP A 119 1.55 -4.07 3.30
C ASP A 119 2.95 -4.49 2.83
N CYS A 120 3.24 -4.32 1.53
CA CYS A 120 4.55 -4.56 0.94
C CYS A 120 5.63 -3.63 1.53
N LEU A 121 5.26 -2.38 1.87
CA LEU A 121 6.21 -1.40 2.40
C LEU A 121 6.69 -1.66 3.83
N LYS A 122 6.01 -2.49 4.62
CA LYS A 122 6.34 -2.67 6.06
C LYS A 122 7.79 -3.11 6.28
N ASP A 123 8.30 -4.06 5.50
CA ASP A 123 9.70 -4.49 5.60
C ASP A 123 10.65 -3.32 5.28
N THR A 124 10.37 -2.57 4.21
CA THR A 124 11.16 -1.41 3.79
C THR A 124 11.17 -0.33 4.87
N LEU A 125 10.01 0.07 5.38
CA LEU A 125 9.87 1.18 6.33
C LEU A 125 10.48 0.87 7.70
N TYR A 126 10.38 -0.39 8.15
CA TYR A 126 10.79 -0.80 9.51
C TYR A 126 12.18 -1.40 9.60
N THR A 127 12.70 -1.96 8.49
CA THR A 127 13.96 -2.71 8.55
C THR A 127 15.10 -2.07 7.77
N GLU A 128 14.85 -1.16 6.83
CA GLU A 128 15.90 -0.42 6.12
C GLU A 128 16.57 0.64 7.00
N LEU A 129 17.71 1.16 6.53
CA LEU A 129 18.33 2.32 7.16
C LEU A 129 17.47 3.57 6.93
N PRO A 130 17.37 4.48 7.91
CA PRO A 130 16.57 5.70 7.78
C PRO A 130 16.90 6.58 6.56
N ASP A 131 18.16 6.63 6.16
CA ASP A 131 18.68 7.38 5.01
C ASP A 131 18.78 6.56 3.71
N SER A 132 18.40 5.29 3.73
CA SER A 132 18.43 4.46 2.52
C SER A 132 17.50 5.00 1.44
N GLU A 133 17.96 4.98 0.19
CA GLU A 133 17.21 5.50 -0.96
C GLU A 133 15.87 4.79 -1.14
N VAL A 134 15.82 3.47 -0.94
CA VAL A 134 14.57 2.71 -1.05
C VAL A 134 13.54 3.08 0.03
N ARG A 135 13.98 3.41 1.25
CA ARG A 135 13.07 3.91 2.29
C ARG A 135 12.62 5.33 1.99
N ARG A 136 13.51 6.18 1.49
CA ARG A 136 13.16 7.56 1.09
C ARG A 136 12.24 7.60 -0.14
N SER A 137 12.38 6.65 -1.07
CA SER A 137 11.45 6.42 -2.17
C SER A 137 10.05 6.13 -1.65
N ALA A 138 9.93 5.16 -0.74
CA ALA A 138 8.65 4.82 -0.10
C ALA A 138 8.03 6.02 0.63
N GLN A 139 8.82 6.74 1.44
CA GLN A 139 8.32 7.94 2.14
C GLN A 139 7.91 9.07 1.18
N THR A 140 8.61 9.22 0.05
CA THR A 140 8.24 10.19 -0.98
C THR A 140 6.88 9.86 -1.58
N ALA A 141 6.63 8.58 -1.91
CA ALA A 141 5.32 8.16 -2.39
C ALA A 141 4.23 8.31 -1.31
N LEU A 142 4.49 7.90 -0.06
CA LEU A 142 3.54 8.10 1.05
C LEU A 142 3.19 9.57 1.25
N TRP A 143 4.15 10.48 1.09
CA TRP A 143 3.92 11.92 1.20
C TRP A 143 2.95 12.41 0.12
N TYR A 144 3.21 12.08 -1.15
CA TYR A 144 2.31 12.47 -2.24
C TYR A 144 0.92 11.84 -2.11
N LEU A 145 0.86 10.53 -1.81
CA LEU A 145 -0.40 9.82 -1.60
C LEU A 145 -1.21 10.43 -0.44
N LEU A 146 -0.56 10.82 0.65
CA LEU A 146 -1.22 11.46 1.78
C LEU A 146 -1.83 12.81 1.38
N LEU A 147 -1.07 13.67 0.71
CA LEU A 147 -1.56 15.00 0.31
C LEU A 147 -2.71 14.89 -0.70
N ASP A 148 -2.55 14.07 -1.73
CA ASP A 148 -3.58 13.88 -2.76
C ASP A 148 -4.85 13.25 -2.16
N LEU A 149 -4.71 12.22 -1.33
CA LEU A 149 -5.85 11.60 -0.62
C LEU A 149 -6.58 12.63 0.25
N THR A 150 -5.84 13.45 1.00
CA THR A 150 -6.42 14.45 1.91
C THR A 150 -7.21 15.51 1.13
N ARG A 151 -6.68 15.97 -0.01
CA ARG A 151 -7.37 16.95 -0.88
C ARG A 151 -8.61 16.35 -1.53
N LEU A 152 -8.55 15.10 -2.02
CA LEU A 152 -9.72 14.39 -2.55
C LEU A 152 -10.81 14.21 -1.48
N MET A 153 -10.43 13.95 -0.23
CA MET A 153 -11.35 13.75 0.88
C MET A 153 -11.99 15.04 1.38
N ALA A 154 -11.32 16.19 1.26
CA ALA A 154 -11.70 17.44 1.91
C ALA A 154 -13.16 17.89 1.69
N PRO A 155 -13.77 17.77 0.50
CA PRO A 155 -15.17 18.18 0.31
C PRO A 155 -16.18 17.32 1.07
N ILE A 156 -15.87 16.04 1.31
CA ILE A 156 -16.80 15.07 1.90
C ILE A 156 -16.47 14.80 3.37
N VAL A 157 -15.23 14.42 3.66
CA VAL A 157 -14.73 14.02 4.99
C VAL A 157 -13.94 15.19 5.59
N THR A 158 -14.60 16.34 5.68
CA THR A 158 -14.00 17.67 5.89
C THR A 158 -13.19 17.75 7.19
N PHE A 159 -13.74 17.30 8.32
CA PHE A 159 -13.06 17.47 9.61
C PHE A 159 -11.81 16.60 9.71
N THR A 160 -11.90 15.37 9.23
CA THR A 160 -10.76 14.44 9.21
C THR A 160 -9.69 14.89 8.22
N ALA A 161 -10.08 15.46 7.08
CA ALA A 161 -9.13 16.00 6.12
C ALA A 161 -8.31 17.16 6.72
N ASP A 162 -8.95 18.09 7.43
CA ASP A 162 -8.24 19.15 8.16
C ASP A 162 -7.35 18.60 9.28
N GLU A 163 -7.80 17.61 10.04
CA GLU A 163 -6.97 16.94 11.07
C GLU A 163 -5.70 16.33 10.43
N ILE A 164 -5.85 15.56 9.33
CA ILE A 164 -4.71 14.99 8.60
C ILE A 164 -3.78 16.10 8.10
N TRP A 165 -4.35 17.18 7.58
CA TRP A 165 -3.60 18.32 7.05
C TRP A 165 -2.76 19.01 8.14
N GLU A 166 -3.30 19.20 9.35
CA GLU A 166 -2.54 19.73 10.48
C GLU A 166 -1.29 18.89 10.79
N HIS A 167 -1.41 17.56 10.69
CA HIS A 167 -0.26 16.67 10.84
C HIS A 167 0.72 16.80 9.68
N ALA A 168 0.24 16.90 8.44
CA ALA A 168 1.10 17.15 7.27
C ALA A 168 1.86 18.48 7.39
N ARG A 169 1.23 19.54 7.91
CA ARG A 169 1.87 20.84 8.16
C ARG A 169 2.99 20.81 9.20
N ARG A 170 2.96 19.84 10.12
CA ARG A 170 4.08 19.64 11.06
C ARG A 170 5.31 19.04 10.36
N ILE A 171 5.10 18.32 9.26
CA ILE A 171 6.16 17.78 8.40
C ILE A 171 6.64 18.87 7.43
N ASP A 172 5.72 19.59 6.80
CA ASP A 172 6.00 20.70 5.88
C ASP A 172 5.23 21.97 6.28
N PRO A 173 5.86 22.89 7.02
CA PRO A 173 5.24 24.14 7.44
C PRO A 173 4.89 25.11 6.30
N SER A 174 5.37 24.85 5.07
CA SER A 174 5.05 25.69 3.89
C SER A 174 3.64 25.46 3.35
N LEU A 175 3.01 24.34 3.71
CA LEU A 175 1.63 24.04 3.34
C LEU A 175 0.66 25.08 3.93
N PRO A 176 -0.40 25.48 3.17
CA PRO A 176 -1.47 26.36 3.64
C PRO A 176 -2.07 25.91 4.96
N VAL A 177 -2.66 26.86 5.70
CA VAL A 177 -3.17 26.64 7.06
C VAL A 177 -4.25 25.55 7.15
N SER A 178 -4.99 25.30 6.08
CA SER A 178 -6.05 24.32 5.97
C SER A 178 -6.10 23.74 4.56
N VAL A 179 -6.45 22.46 4.44
CA VAL A 179 -6.67 21.81 3.14
C VAL A 179 -7.84 22.44 2.38
N GLN A 180 -8.76 23.13 3.07
CA GLN A 180 -9.88 23.83 2.44
C GLN A 180 -9.43 25.06 1.62
N LEU A 181 -8.17 25.47 1.75
CA LEU A 181 -7.56 26.55 0.98
C LEU A 181 -6.69 26.04 -0.17
N GLU A 182 -6.57 24.72 -0.32
CA GLU A 182 -5.88 24.10 -1.45
C GLU A 182 -6.81 23.99 -2.64
N ASP A 183 -6.20 24.01 -3.83
CA ASP A 183 -6.92 23.66 -5.05
C ASP A 183 -7.27 22.17 -5.05
N TRP A 184 -8.23 21.78 -5.89
CA TRP A 184 -8.43 20.37 -6.22
C TRP A 184 -7.16 19.77 -6.86
N PRO A 185 -6.76 18.52 -6.56
CA PRO A 185 -5.56 17.94 -7.14
C PRO A 185 -5.71 17.77 -8.66
N SER A 186 -4.68 18.18 -9.40
CA SER A 186 -4.58 17.97 -10.83
C SER A 186 -3.80 16.69 -11.15
N VAL A 187 -4.20 15.98 -12.20
CA VAL A 187 -3.48 14.82 -12.73
C VAL A 187 -2.07 15.23 -13.15
N ARG A 188 -1.07 14.49 -12.69
CA ARG A 188 0.32 14.57 -13.17
C ARG A 188 0.51 13.58 -14.31
N GLU A 189 0.36 14.07 -15.54
CA GLU A 189 0.43 13.26 -16.76
C GLU A 189 1.77 12.52 -16.89
N GLU A 190 2.85 13.09 -16.37
CA GLU A 190 4.18 12.48 -16.37
C GLU A 190 4.28 11.20 -15.49
N TRP A 191 3.31 10.96 -14.61
CA TRP A 191 3.25 9.74 -13.79
C TRP A 191 2.30 8.68 -14.33
N LEU A 192 1.56 9.00 -15.39
CA LEU A 192 0.74 8.04 -16.14
C LEU A 192 1.62 7.32 -17.16
N ASP A 193 2.33 6.29 -16.71
CA ASP A 193 3.20 5.44 -17.53
C ASP A 193 2.45 4.16 -17.97
N PRO A 194 2.03 4.06 -19.24
CA PRO A 194 1.29 2.88 -19.72
C PRO A 194 2.11 1.59 -19.68
N ARG A 195 3.44 1.69 -19.80
CA ARG A 195 4.32 0.52 -19.72
C ARG A 195 4.36 0.01 -18.28
N LEU A 196 4.50 0.91 -17.31
CA LEU A 196 4.46 0.54 -15.88
C LEU A 196 3.11 -0.05 -15.51
N GLU A 197 2.01 0.52 -16.01
CA GLU A 197 0.66 -0.02 -15.81
C GLU A 197 0.54 -1.45 -16.35
N GLU A 198 0.93 -1.70 -17.60
CA GLU A 198 0.88 -3.04 -18.20
C GLU A 198 1.77 -4.05 -17.45
N GLN A 199 2.96 -3.64 -17.02
CA GLN A 199 3.84 -4.47 -16.18
C GLN A 199 3.13 -4.87 -14.88
N PHE A 200 2.54 -3.91 -14.17
CA PHE A 200 1.86 -4.19 -12.91
C PHE A 200 0.57 -4.98 -13.08
N ASP A 201 -0.16 -4.83 -14.18
CA ASP A 201 -1.31 -5.69 -14.49
C ASP A 201 -0.90 -7.17 -14.59
N GLN A 202 0.27 -7.46 -15.15
CA GLN A 202 0.81 -8.82 -15.18
C GLN A 202 1.28 -9.27 -13.79
N LEU A 203 1.99 -8.41 -13.05
CA LEU A 203 2.45 -8.71 -11.69
C LEU A 203 1.29 -8.97 -10.73
N LEU A 204 0.17 -8.25 -10.86
CA LEU A 204 -1.03 -8.46 -10.04
C LEU A 204 -1.62 -9.86 -10.27
N ARG A 205 -1.63 -10.36 -11.51
CA ARG A 205 -2.04 -11.76 -11.81
C ARG A 205 -1.11 -12.78 -11.18
N VAL A 206 0.21 -12.52 -11.21
CA VAL A 206 1.20 -13.36 -10.49
C VAL A 206 0.92 -13.34 -8.99
N ARG A 207 0.63 -12.15 -8.43
CA ARG A 207 0.32 -11.99 -7.01
C ARG A 207 -0.95 -12.74 -6.62
N GLU A 208 -2.01 -12.69 -7.42
CA GLU A 208 -3.23 -13.48 -7.20
C GLU A 208 -2.91 -14.98 -7.10
N ALA A 209 -2.21 -15.54 -8.09
CA ALA A 209 -1.82 -16.95 -8.09
C ALA A 209 -0.92 -17.30 -6.89
N ALA A 210 -0.02 -16.39 -6.49
CA ALA A 210 0.83 -16.56 -5.32
C ALA A 210 0.03 -16.54 -4.01
N MET A 211 -0.94 -15.64 -3.85
CA MET A 211 -1.78 -15.58 -2.65
C MET A 211 -2.60 -16.86 -2.51
N GLU A 212 -3.16 -17.39 -3.60
CA GLU A 212 -3.85 -18.68 -3.57
C GLU A 212 -2.93 -19.84 -3.15
N ALA A 213 -1.69 -19.88 -3.68
CA ALA A 213 -0.71 -20.91 -3.33
C ALA A 213 -0.29 -20.82 -1.85
N LEU A 214 -0.07 -19.62 -1.34
CA LEU A 214 0.25 -19.37 0.07
C LEU A 214 -0.90 -19.80 0.99
N ASP A 215 -2.15 -19.49 0.63
CA ASP A 215 -3.30 -19.85 1.44
C ASP A 215 -3.57 -21.36 1.45
N ARG A 216 -3.29 -22.07 0.35
CA ARG A 216 -3.29 -23.54 0.33
C ARG A 216 -2.22 -24.09 1.27
N ALA A 217 -0.96 -23.66 1.12
CA ALA A 217 0.15 -24.14 1.94
C ALA A 217 -0.03 -23.86 3.45
N LYS A 218 -0.64 -22.73 3.83
CA LYS A 218 -1.02 -22.44 5.22
C LYS A 218 -2.06 -23.41 5.76
N LYS A 219 -3.09 -23.72 4.97
CA LYS A 219 -4.15 -24.68 5.36
C LYS A 219 -3.58 -26.09 5.53
N ASP A 220 -2.57 -26.43 4.74
CA ASP A 220 -1.86 -27.72 4.82
C ASP A 220 -0.82 -27.76 5.96
N GLY A 221 -0.63 -26.64 6.68
CA GLY A 221 0.25 -26.57 7.85
C GLY A 221 1.74 -26.40 7.53
N ALA A 222 2.11 -26.01 6.29
CA ALA A 222 3.51 -25.84 5.90
C ALA A 222 4.19 -24.66 6.63
N PHE A 223 3.46 -23.58 6.88
CA PHE A 223 3.88 -22.39 7.62
C PHE A 223 2.66 -21.55 8.03
N THR A 224 2.86 -20.56 8.90
CA THR A 224 1.77 -19.69 9.39
C THR A 224 1.80 -18.28 8.79
N ASN A 225 3.00 -17.77 8.49
CA ASN A 225 3.20 -16.43 7.95
C ASN A 225 3.75 -16.52 6.51
N PRO A 226 3.22 -15.75 5.54
CA PRO A 226 3.77 -15.68 4.17
C PRO A 226 5.27 -15.39 4.12
N LEU A 227 5.80 -14.61 5.07
CA LEU A 227 7.22 -14.33 5.17
C LEU A 227 8.07 -15.57 5.43
N GLU A 228 7.49 -16.73 5.76
CA GLU A 228 8.19 -18.00 5.91
C GLU A 228 8.26 -18.81 4.59
N ALA A 229 7.58 -18.35 3.54
CA ALA A 229 7.39 -19.12 2.32
C ALA A 229 8.52 -18.90 1.30
N HIS A 230 8.79 -19.95 0.55
CA HIS A 230 9.45 -19.94 -0.75
C HIS A 230 8.40 -20.19 -1.83
N LEU A 231 8.44 -19.40 -2.91
CA LEU A 231 7.56 -19.57 -4.07
C LEU A 231 8.33 -20.01 -5.30
N ASP A 232 7.91 -21.10 -5.91
CA ASP A 232 8.29 -21.46 -7.28
C ASP A 232 7.19 -20.96 -8.22
N ILE A 233 7.55 -20.05 -9.13
CA ILE A 233 6.62 -19.37 -10.06
C ILE A 233 6.93 -19.83 -11.48
N TYR A 234 6.02 -20.58 -12.08
CA TYR A 234 6.11 -21.05 -13.47
C TYR A 234 5.25 -20.14 -14.35
N ALA A 235 5.87 -19.43 -15.29
CA ALA A 235 5.16 -18.42 -16.08
C ALA A 235 5.59 -18.42 -17.56
N PRO A 236 4.74 -17.93 -18.48
CA PRO A 236 5.14 -17.74 -19.87
C PRO A 236 6.24 -16.67 -19.98
N ASN A 237 7.05 -16.74 -21.04
CA ASN A 237 8.20 -15.84 -21.24
C ASN A 237 7.83 -14.35 -21.07
N ALA A 238 6.68 -13.91 -21.60
CA ALA A 238 6.24 -12.52 -21.49
C ALA A 238 6.11 -12.04 -20.03
N VAL A 239 5.55 -12.88 -19.14
CA VAL A 239 5.37 -12.54 -17.71
C VAL A 239 6.69 -12.71 -16.95
N ARG A 240 7.51 -13.69 -17.33
CA ARG A 240 8.85 -13.89 -16.77
C ARG A 240 9.74 -12.66 -16.99
N VAL A 241 9.75 -12.11 -18.20
CA VAL A 241 10.51 -10.87 -18.51
C VAL A 241 10.07 -9.73 -17.60
N VAL A 242 8.77 -9.56 -17.33
CA VAL A 242 8.28 -8.51 -16.41
C VAL A 242 8.78 -8.74 -14.97
N MET A 243 8.77 -9.98 -14.48
CA MET A 243 9.32 -10.31 -13.16
C MET A 243 10.84 -10.11 -13.08
N GLU A 244 11.57 -10.40 -14.17
CA GLU A 244 13.01 -10.17 -14.28
C GLU A 244 13.35 -8.68 -14.33
N GLU A 245 12.57 -7.87 -15.07
CA GLU A 245 12.71 -6.41 -15.13
C GLU A 245 12.43 -5.76 -13.76
N LEU A 246 11.46 -6.26 -12.99
CA LEU A 246 11.21 -5.83 -11.61
C LEU A 246 12.39 -6.21 -10.68
N GLY A 247 12.99 -7.37 -10.92
CA GLY A 247 14.08 -7.92 -10.12
C GLY A 247 13.61 -8.70 -8.89
N LEU A 248 14.37 -9.72 -8.53
CA LEU A 248 13.98 -10.71 -7.51
C LEU A 248 13.76 -10.11 -6.11
N GLU A 249 14.55 -9.10 -5.71
CA GLU A 249 14.37 -8.47 -4.40
C GLU A 249 13.06 -7.69 -4.29
N GLU A 250 12.69 -6.96 -5.35
CA GLU A 250 11.43 -6.21 -5.38
C GLU A 250 10.24 -7.15 -5.57
N LEU A 251 10.39 -8.23 -6.34
CA LEU A 251 9.38 -9.29 -6.44
C LEU A 251 9.10 -9.97 -5.10
N LYS A 252 10.13 -10.31 -4.32
CA LYS A 252 9.96 -10.86 -2.96
C LYS A 252 9.19 -9.92 -2.04
N ARG A 253 9.51 -8.62 -2.08
CA ARG A 253 8.81 -7.60 -1.29
C ARG A 253 7.35 -7.46 -1.74
N PHE A 254 7.11 -7.44 -3.04
CA PHE A 254 5.77 -7.37 -3.62
C PHE A 254 4.91 -8.59 -3.30
N LEU A 255 5.51 -9.79 -3.20
CA LEU A 255 4.82 -11.02 -2.83
C LEU A 255 4.78 -11.29 -1.32
N ILE A 256 5.59 -10.58 -0.53
CA ILE A 256 5.71 -10.68 0.93
C ILE A 256 6.14 -12.11 1.34
N VAL A 257 7.25 -12.57 0.78
CA VAL A 257 7.79 -13.93 1.00
C VAL A 257 9.31 -13.92 1.24
N SER A 258 9.86 -15.02 1.77
CA SER A 258 11.31 -15.14 2.01
C SER A 258 12.13 -15.26 0.75
N SER A 259 11.64 -16.04 -0.21
CA SER A 259 12.36 -16.32 -1.44
C SER A 259 11.41 -16.68 -2.57
N VAL A 260 11.88 -16.46 -3.79
CA VAL A 260 11.15 -16.76 -5.03
C VAL A 260 12.13 -17.33 -6.02
N GLU A 261 11.65 -18.27 -6.83
CA GLU A 261 12.35 -18.78 -8.01
C GLU A 261 11.38 -18.73 -9.19
N VAL A 262 11.86 -18.24 -10.34
CA VAL A 262 11.04 -18.06 -11.54
C VAL A 262 11.48 -19.06 -12.60
N HIS A 263 10.52 -19.85 -13.06
CA HIS A 263 10.69 -20.97 -13.98
C HIS A 263 9.92 -20.74 -15.27
N ASP A 264 10.34 -21.41 -16.34
CA ASP A 264 9.54 -21.50 -17.56
C ASP A 264 8.25 -22.33 -17.29
N ALA A 265 7.13 -21.92 -17.87
CA ALA A 265 5.85 -22.62 -17.72
C ALA A 265 5.95 -24.11 -18.13
N GLN A 266 5.46 -25.01 -17.29
CA GLN A 266 5.24 -26.42 -17.65
C GLN A 266 3.85 -26.61 -18.27
N GLU A 267 3.75 -27.33 -19.39
CA GLU A 267 2.45 -27.78 -19.93
C GLU A 267 1.92 -29.01 -19.14
N PRO A 268 0.60 -29.11 -18.85
CA PRO A 268 -0.46 -28.14 -19.07
C PRO A 268 -0.77 -27.32 -17.80
N VAL A 269 -0.84 -26.00 -17.96
CA VAL A 269 -1.20 -25.06 -16.89
C VAL A 269 -2.71 -25.16 -16.62
N GLN A 270 -3.10 -25.71 -15.46
CA GLN A 270 -4.45 -25.56 -14.93
C GLN A 270 -4.50 -24.32 -14.03
N GLY A 271 -5.05 -23.22 -14.54
CA GLY A 271 -5.21 -21.96 -13.81
C GLY A 271 -5.20 -20.77 -14.78
N GLY A 272 -6.19 -19.88 -14.66
CA GLY A 272 -6.35 -18.75 -15.57
C GLY A 272 -5.12 -17.84 -15.59
N GLY A 273 -4.54 -17.65 -16.79
CA GLY A 273 -3.42 -16.72 -17.02
C GLY A 273 -2.08 -17.36 -17.36
N GLY A 274 -1.95 -18.70 -17.33
CA GLY A 274 -0.71 -19.38 -17.70
C GLY A 274 0.39 -19.34 -16.63
N VAL A 275 0.09 -18.82 -15.44
CA VAL A 275 1.01 -18.78 -14.28
C VAL A 275 0.59 -19.86 -13.27
N VAL A 276 1.55 -20.69 -12.85
CA VAL A 276 1.39 -21.66 -11.77
C VAL A 276 2.35 -21.31 -10.65
N VAL A 277 1.85 -21.29 -9.42
CA VAL A 277 2.66 -21.02 -8.23
C VAL A 277 2.54 -22.16 -7.24
N THR A 278 3.69 -22.65 -6.76
CA THR A 278 3.75 -23.57 -5.62
C THR A 278 4.46 -22.89 -4.45
N ALA A 279 3.97 -23.15 -3.23
CA ALA A 279 4.52 -22.57 -2.02
C ALA A 279 5.02 -23.68 -1.09
N ARG A 280 6.21 -23.50 -0.52
CA ARG A 280 6.82 -24.38 0.49
C ARG A 280 7.48 -23.56 1.58
N LEU A 281 7.86 -24.19 2.69
CA LEU A 281 8.68 -23.54 3.71
C LEU A 281 10.04 -23.15 3.09
N ALA A 282 10.47 -21.90 3.29
CA ALA A 282 11.77 -21.44 2.85
C ALA A 282 12.91 -21.99 3.71
N ASP A 283 14.07 -22.17 3.07
CA ASP A 283 15.28 -22.69 3.72
C ASP A 283 15.87 -21.72 4.75
N GLY A 284 16.69 -22.28 5.65
CA GLY A 284 17.31 -21.53 6.75
C GLY A 284 16.37 -21.31 7.92
N GLU A 285 16.67 -20.33 8.77
CA GLU A 285 15.89 -20.03 9.98
C GLU A 285 15.24 -18.66 9.94
N LYS A 286 14.20 -18.46 10.78
CA LYS A 286 13.47 -17.19 10.87
C LYS A 286 14.34 -16.10 11.50
N CYS A 287 14.50 -14.98 10.79
CA CYS A 287 15.10 -13.77 11.35
C CYS A 287 14.14 -13.07 12.33
N GLN A 288 14.59 -12.76 13.54
CA GLN A 288 13.73 -12.14 14.56
C GLN A 288 13.42 -10.66 14.32
N ARG A 289 14.06 -10.01 13.33
CA ARG A 289 13.83 -8.60 12.98
C ARG A 289 12.89 -8.42 11.78
N CYS A 290 13.20 -9.02 10.64
CA CYS A 290 12.39 -8.88 9.41
C CYS A 290 11.46 -10.07 9.15
N TRP A 291 11.52 -11.12 9.98
CA TRP A 291 10.67 -12.32 9.94
C TRP A 291 10.78 -13.20 8.70
N VAL A 292 11.62 -12.83 7.72
CA VAL A 292 12.00 -13.73 6.63
C VAL A 292 12.85 -14.88 7.17
N ARG A 293 12.73 -16.05 6.55
CA ARG A 293 13.66 -17.16 6.68
C ARG A 293 14.86 -16.92 5.76
N ALA A 294 16.05 -17.12 6.30
CA ALA A 294 17.27 -17.02 5.52
C ALA A 294 18.33 -18.01 6.03
N PRO A 295 19.09 -18.67 5.13
CA PRO A 295 20.19 -19.55 5.52
C PRO A 295 21.29 -18.85 6.33
N SER A 296 21.40 -17.53 6.24
CA SER A 296 22.36 -16.74 7.01
C SER A 296 22.02 -16.57 8.50
N VAL A 297 20.79 -16.90 8.92
CA VAL A 297 20.43 -16.81 10.35
C VAL A 297 21.25 -17.84 11.13
N GLY A 298 21.85 -17.43 12.24
CA GLY A 298 22.77 -18.24 13.02
C GLY A 298 24.22 -18.23 12.54
N THR A 299 24.53 -17.63 11.38
CA THR A 299 25.90 -17.60 10.82
C THR A 299 26.63 -16.27 11.04
N VAL A 300 25.91 -15.20 11.41
CA VAL A 300 26.49 -13.87 11.58
C VAL A 300 27.02 -13.65 13.00
N ALA A 301 28.33 -13.42 13.12
CA ALA A 301 28.97 -13.16 14.40
C ALA A 301 28.36 -11.91 15.10
N GLY A 302 27.99 -12.06 16.37
CA GLY A 302 27.35 -11.00 17.17
C GLY A 302 25.84 -10.84 16.96
N TYR A 303 25.25 -11.53 15.98
CA TYR A 303 23.82 -11.43 15.65
C TYR A 303 23.19 -12.81 15.32
N PRO A 304 23.15 -13.75 16.28
CA PRO A 304 22.73 -15.13 16.03
C PRO A 304 21.28 -15.25 15.51
N ASP A 305 20.40 -14.34 15.92
CA ASP A 305 18.97 -14.38 15.56
C ASP A 305 18.61 -13.52 14.32
N LEU A 306 19.61 -12.93 13.66
CA LEU A 306 19.40 -12.03 12.52
C LEU A 306 19.94 -12.63 11.21
N CYS A 307 19.26 -12.35 10.11
CA CYS A 307 19.84 -12.59 8.79
C CYS A 307 20.93 -11.55 8.48
N GLN A 308 21.80 -11.87 7.51
CA GLN A 308 22.93 -10.99 7.12
C GLN A 308 22.47 -9.54 6.86
N ARG A 309 21.40 -9.38 6.06
CA ARG A 309 20.81 -8.07 5.73
C ARG A 309 20.43 -7.27 6.97
N CYS A 310 19.82 -7.90 7.96
CA CYS A 310 19.41 -7.23 9.19
C CYS A 310 20.61 -6.91 10.09
N ALA A 311 21.58 -7.82 10.20
CA ALA A 311 22.81 -7.60 10.95
C ALA A 311 23.65 -6.44 10.36
N ASP A 312 23.77 -6.36 9.04
CA ASP A 312 24.47 -5.27 8.35
C ASP A 312 23.84 -3.90 8.63
N ARG A 313 22.51 -3.84 8.75
CA ARG A 313 21.79 -2.60 9.03
C ARG A 313 21.88 -2.20 10.49
N VAL A 314 21.68 -3.15 11.41
CA VAL A 314 21.77 -2.89 12.85
C VAL A 314 23.19 -2.47 13.23
N SER A 315 24.22 -3.08 12.64
CA SER A 315 25.61 -2.69 12.90
C SER A 315 25.94 -1.27 12.41
N ARG A 316 25.28 -0.79 11.36
CA ARG A 316 25.42 0.59 10.84
C ARG A 316 24.53 1.60 11.57
N TRP A 317 23.52 1.15 12.30
CA TRP A 317 22.58 2.00 13.03
C TRP A 317 22.64 1.71 14.54
N PRO A 318 23.58 2.33 15.29
CA PRO A 318 23.68 2.12 16.73
C PRO A 318 22.49 2.69 17.54
N GLY A 319 21.49 3.29 16.89
CA GLY A 319 20.45 4.11 17.51
C GLY A 319 19.15 3.41 17.97
N VAL A 320 19.05 2.07 17.98
CA VAL A 320 17.92 1.39 18.62
C VAL A 320 18.41 0.20 19.46
N GLN A 321 19.09 0.51 20.57
CA GLN A 321 19.02 -0.38 21.73
C GLN A 321 17.58 -0.29 22.28
N GLN A 322 16.82 -1.37 22.08
CA GLN A 322 15.64 -1.79 22.84
C GLN A 322 14.77 -0.66 23.43
N ALA A 323 13.73 -0.24 22.71
CA ALA A 323 12.51 0.18 23.38
C ALA A 323 11.82 -1.10 23.88
N GLY A 324 11.86 -1.31 25.19
CA GLY A 324 11.14 -2.39 25.88
C GLY A 324 9.63 -2.14 25.96
#